data_AF-A0A101CM06-F1
#
_entry.id   AF-A0A101CM06-F1
#
_cell.length_a   1.000
_cell.length_b   1.000
_cell.length_c   1.000
_cell.angle_alpha   90.00
_cell.angle_beta   90.00
_cell.angle_gamma   90.00
#
_symmetry.space_group_name_H-M   'P 1'
#
loop_
_entity.id
_entity.type
_entity.pdbx_description
1 polymer ?
#
loop_
_entity_poly.entity_id
_entity_poly.type
_entity_poly.pdbx_seq_one_letter_code
_entity_poly.pdbx_strand_id
1 'polypeptide(L)'
;MAKPALGVNADSGICGHLLFVHSNVPGRFEKKKMWEQSSVIDVYDINRKVYLFSFHIYDIGKRKIRNFIVTPTYVYALIDTKLVMYQLNDKLKNELKNVSKKSL
;
A
#
# COMPACT_ATOMS: atom_id res chain seq x y z
N MET A 1 7.61 -10.16 -30.72
CA MET A 1 6.54 -10.55 -29.77
C MET A 1 6.31 -9.38 -28.82
N ALA A 2 5.05 -8.95 -28.62
CA ALA A 2 4.73 -7.90 -27.65
C ALA A 2 4.77 -8.48 -26.23
N LYS A 3 5.53 -7.86 -25.33
CA LYS A 3 5.55 -8.24 -23.91
C LYS A 3 4.20 -7.79 -23.30
N PRO A 4 3.49 -8.62 -22.51
CA PRO A 4 2.27 -8.19 -21.84
C PRO A 4 2.52 -6.90 -21.07
N ALA A 5 1.57 -5.97 -21.09
CA ALA A 5 1.67 -4.76 -20.28
C ALA A 5 1.94 -5.16 -18.83
N LEU A 6 2.96 -4.56 -18.20
CA LEU A 6 3.20 -4.79 -16.78
C LEU A 6 1.93 -4.40 -16.02
N GLY A 7 1.41 -5.32 -15.20
CA GLY A 7 0.34 -4.99 -14.27
C GLY A 7 0.79 -3.82 -13.40
N VAL A 8 0.11 -2.68 -13.55
CA VAL A 8 0.44 -1.40 -12.91
C VAL A 8 0.12 -1.44 -11.41
N ASN A 9 -1.00 -2.10 -11.07
CA ASN A 9 -1.43 -2.36 -9.68
C ASN A 9 -1.41 -3.86 -9.46
N ALA A 10 -0.50 -4.33 -8.60
CA ALA A 10 -0.33 -5.77 -8.36
C ALA A 10 -1.40 -6.32 -7.41
N ASP A 11 -1.87 -5.51 -6.46
CA ASP A 11 -2.87 -5.89 -5.47
C ASP A 11 -3.50 -4.64 -4.84
N SER A 12 -4.65 -4.80 -4.19
CA SER A 12 -5.29 -3.71 -3.45
C SER A 12 -6.11 -4.23 -2.27
N GLY A 13 -6.16 -3.45 -1.19
CA GLY A 13 -6.99 -3.72 -0.02
C GLY A 13 -7.82 -2.50 0.37
N ILE A 14 -8.98 -2.72 0.98
CA ILE A 14 -9.82 -1.64 1.53
C ILE A 14 -9.96 -1.86 3.03
N CYS A 15 -9.81 -0.78 3.80
CA CYS A 15 -10.13 -0.76 5.23
C CYS A 15 -10.85 0.54 5.56
N GLY A 16 -12.13 0.45 5.94
CA GLY A 16 -13.00 1.62 6.08
C GLY A 16 -13.18 2.33 4.73
N HIS A 17 -12.87 3.62 4.69
CA HIS A 17 -12.93 4.45 3.48
C HIS A 17 -11.55 4.62 2.80
N LEU A 18 -10.52 3.95 3.31
CA LEU A 18 -9.18 4.01 2.74
C LEU A 18 -8.95 2.83 1.80
N LEU A 19 -8.55 3.15 0.58
CA LEU A 19 -8.08 2.21 -0.44
C LEU A 19 -6.55 2.20 -0.42
N PHE A 20 -5.99 1.00 -0.33
CA PHE A 20 -4.56 0.73 -0.34
C PHE A 20 -4.23 0.04 -1.65
N VAL A 21 -3.32 0.61 -2.43
CA VAL A 21 -2.95 0.10 -3.76
C VAL A 21 -1.48 -0.23 -3.77
N HIS A 22 -1.15 -1.49 -4.09
CA HIS A 22 0.22 -1.89 -4.35
C HIS A 22 0.61 -1.51 -5.78
N SER A 23 1.37 -0.42 -5.88
CA SER A 23 1.81 0.15 -7.15
C SER A 23 3.12 -0.50 -7.62
N ASN A 24 3.10 -1.11 -8.80
CA ASN A 24 4.28 -1.66 -9.47
C ASN A 24 5.05 -0.61 -10.28
N VAL A 25 4.62 0.66 -10.26
CA VAL A 25 5.27 1.73 -11.03
C VAL A 25 6.17 2.56 -10.11
N PRO A 26 7.45 2.74 -10.46
CA PRO A 26 8.35 3.60 -9.68
C PRO A 26 7.87 5.05 -9.73
N GLY A 27 7.86 5.70 -8.57
CA GLY A 27 7.68 7.16 -8.50
C GLY A 27 8.82 7.85 -9.26
N ARG A 28 8.50 8.92 -10.01
CA ARG A 28 9.47 9.67 -10.87
C ARG A 28 10.76 10.12 -10.15
N PHE A 29 10.74 10.18 -8.81
CA PHE A 29 11.82 10.69 -7.97
C PHE A 29 12.41 9.65 -6.99
N GLU A 30 12.02 8.38 -7.08
CA GLU A 30 12.57 7.35 -6.18
C GLU A 30 13.95 6.85 -6.64
N LYS A 31 14.89 6.73 -5.70
CA LYS A 31 16.20 6.10 -5.97
C LYS A 31 15.96 4.63 -6.35
N LYS A 32 16.42 4.22 -7.54
CA LYS A 32 16.28 2.87 -8.12
C LYS A 32 16.52 1.72 -7.12
N LYS A 33 17.48 1.89 -6.21
CA LYS A 33 17.85 0.91 -5.18
C LYS A 33 16.75 0.67 -4.12
N MET A 34 15.96 1.69 -3.78
CA MET A 34 14.84 1.52 -2.84
C MET A 34 13.66 0.79 -3.48
N TRP A 35 13.37 1.08 -4.74
CA TRP A 35 12.32 0.40 -5.51
C TRP A 35 12.64 -1.09 -5.75
N GLU A 36 13.91 -1.42 -6.00
CA GLU A 36 14.34 -2.82 -6.10
C GLU A 36 14.15 -3.61 -4.79
N GLN A 37 14.09 -2.92 -3.64
CA GLN A 37 14.06 -3.54 -2.30
C GLN A 37 12.75 -3.35 -1.53
N SER A 38 11.75 -2.71 -2.13
CA SER A 38 10.48 -2.47 -1.47
C SER A 38 9.31 -2.46 -2.44
N SER A 39 8.11 -2.58 -1.87
CA SER A 39 6.82 -2.51 -2.54
C SER A 39 6.11 -1.26 -2.02
N VAL A 40 5.67 -0.38 -2.93
CA VAL A 40 5.01 0.88 -2.57
C VAL A 40 3.51 0.64 -2.41
N ILE A 41 2.96 1.04 -1.27
CA ILE A 41 1.53 1.01 -0.98
C ILE A 41 1.01 2.45 -0.96
N ASP A 42 0.27 2.83 -1.98
CA ASP A 42 -0.41 4.12 -2.06
C ASP A 42 -1.73 4.07 -1.31
N VAL A 43 -2.06 5.14 -0.58
CA VAL A 43 -3.27 5.26 0.23
C VAL A 43 -4.15 6.38 -0.29
N TYR A 44 -5.38 6.04 -0.61
CA TYR A 44 -6.41 6.95 -1.12
C TYR A 44 -7.60 6.98 -0.17
N ASP A 45 -8.20 8.16 -0.01
CA ASP A 45 -9.54 8.29 0.54
C ASP A 45 -10.56 8.19 -0.60
N ILE A 46 -11.36 7.13 -0.61
CA ILE A 46 -12.33 6.88 -1.68
C ILE A 46 -13.57 7.78 -1.59
N ASN A 47 -13.90 8.26 -0.38
CA ASN A 47 -15.02 9.16 -0.17
C ASN A 47 -14.69 10.54 -0.73
N ARG A 48 -13.48 11.02 -0.45
CA ARG A 48 -12.98 12.32 -0.90
C ARG A 48 -12.35 12.28 -2.29
N LYS A 49 -12.07 11.08 -2.82
CA LYS A 49 -11.37 10.84 -4.10
C LYS A 49 -10.00 11.52 -4.14
N VAL A 50 -9.27 11.47 -3.04
CA VAL A 50 -7.95 12.12 -2.92
C VAL A 50 -6.87 11.11 -2.55
N TYR A 51 -5.68 11.33 -3.08
CA TYR A 51 -4.46 10.69 -2.60
C TYR A 51 -4.08 11.29 -1.24
N LEU A 52 -3.76 10.43 -0.27
CA LEU A 52 -3.34 10.86 1.06
C LEU A 52 -1.81 10.82 1.19
N PHE A 53 -1.22 9.64 0.99
CA PHE A 53 0.22 9.39 1.08
C PHE A 53 0.53 7.96 0.62
N SER A 54 1.81 7.58 0.64
CA SER A 54 2.27 6.23 0.41
C SER A 54 3.22 5.77 1.51
N PHE A 55 3.37 4.45 1.65
CA PHE A 55 4.37 3.84 2.51
C PHE A 55 4.99 2.60 1.85
N HIS A 56 6.16 2.22 2.33
CA HIS A 56 6.91 1.09 1.77
C HIS A 56 6.78 -0.15 2.66
N ILE A 57 6.48 -1.29 2.02
CA ILE A 57 6.70 -2.61 2.62
C ILE A 57 8.01 -3.13 2.04
N TYR A 58 9.00 -3.32 2.91
CA TYR A 58 10.32 -3.79 2.50
C TYR A 58 10.30 -5.29 2.18
N ASP A 59 11.05 -5.64 1.14
CA ASP A 59 11.25 -7.03 0.77
C ASP A 59 12.07 -7.76 1.83
N ILE A 60 11.75 -9.04 2.06
CA ILE A 60 12.58 -9.88 2.92
C ILE A 60 13.58 -10.62 2.04
N GLY A 61 14.81 -10.10 2.02
CA GLY A 61 15.85 -10.55 1.08
C GLY A 61 15.57 -10.02 -0.34
N LYS A 62 15.59 -10.90 -1.35
CA LYS A 62 15.24 -10.56 -2.75
C LYS A 62 13.80 -10.96 -3.12
N ARG A 63 12.93 -11.16 -2.12
CA ARG A 63 11.59 -11.74 -2.27
C ARG A 63 10.55 -10.63 -2.07
N LYS A 64 9.76 -10.37 -3.12
CA LYS A 64 8.72 -9.32 -3.16
C LYS A 64 7.47 -9.74 -2.40
N ILE A 65 6.65 -8.75 -2.05
CA ILE A 65 5.31 -9.00 -1.52
C ILE A 65 4.45 -9.73 -2.56
N ARG A 66 3.67 -10.71 -2.11
CA ARG A 66 2.72 -11.46 -2.94
C ARG A 66 1.30 -10.96 -2.77
N ASN A 67 0.94 -10.60 -1.55
CA ASN A 67 -0.38 -10.11 -1.17
C ASN A 67 -0.29 -9.37 0.16
N PHE A 68 -1.26 -8.52 0.46
CA PHE A 68 -1.40 -7.90 1.77
C PHE A 68 -2.87 -7.69 2.16
N ILE A 69 -3.12 -7.67 3.47
CA ILE A 69 -4.41 -7.27 4.04
C ILE A 69 -4.21 -6.16 5.04
N VAL A 70 -5.19 -5.27 5.14
CA VAL A 70 -5.17 -4.14 6.07
C VAL A 70 -6.32 -4.27 7.06
N THR A 71 -6.02 -4.09 8.33
CA THR A 71 -7.00 -3.98 9.41
C THR A 71 -6.89 -2.60 10.06
N PRO A 72 -7.82 -2.23 10.96
CA PRO A 72 -7.72 -0.94 11.65
C PRO A 72 -6.46 -0.74 12.50
N THR A 73 -5.72 -1.82 12.78
CA THR A 73 -4.56 -1.81 13.68
C THR A 73 -3.27 -2.30 13.02
N TYR A 74 -3.36 -3.16 12.01
CA TYR A 74 -2.22 -3.84 11.40
C TYR A 74 -2.31 -3.91 9.88
N VAL A 75 -1.14 -4.03 9.24
CA VAL A 75 -1.01 -4.51 7.87
C VAL A 75 -0.33 -5.87 7.94
N TYR A 76 -0.93 -6.87 7.33
CA TYR A 76 -0.31 -8.18 7.16
C TYR A 76 0.15 -8.32 5.72
N ALA A 77 1.43 -8.65 5.54
CA ALA A 77 2.05 -8.83 4.24
C ALA A 77 2.49 -10.29 4.08
N LEU A 78 2.07 -10.94 3.00
CA LEU A 78 2.60 -12.24 2.60
C LEU A 78 3.81 -12.01 1.70
N ILE A 79 5.01 -12.19 2.25
CA ILE A 79 6.29 -12.07 1.54
C ILE A 79 6.83 -13.48 1.33
N ASP A 80 6.58 -13.99 0.12
CA ASP A 80 6.80 -15.38 -0.25
C ASP A 80 6.09 -16.41 0.66
N THR A 81 6.81 -17.06 1.58
CA THR A 81 6.27 -18.01 2.57
C THR A 81 6.19 -17.40 3.97
N LYS A 82 6.54 -16.12 4.12
CA LYS A 82 6.56 -15.42 5.41
C LYS A 82 5.36 -14.51 5.52
N LEU A 83 4.64 -14.61 6.63
CA LEU A 83 3.63 -13.64 7.03
C LEU A 83 4.28 -12.59 7.95
N VAL A 84 4.22 -11.33 7.56
CA VAL A 84 4.80 -10.21 8.31
C VAL A 84 3.68 -9.30 8.78
N MET A 85 3.74 -8.90 10.04
CA MET A 85 2.77 -7.98 10.64
C MET A 85 3.43 -6.64 10.91
N TYR A 86 2.85 -5.57 10.38
CA TYR A 86 3.23 -4.19 10.65
C TYR A 86 2.14 -3.53 11.48
N GLN A 87 2.51 -2.87 12.57
CA GLN A 87 1.57 -2.07 13.34
C GLN A 87 1.37 -0.71 12.66
N LEU A 88 0.12 -0.29 12.52
CA LEU A 88 -0.20 1.02 11.99
C LEU A 88 0.23 2.12 12.97
N ASN A 89 0.85 3.16 12.43
CA ASN A 89 1.17 4.35 13.21
C ASN A 89 -0.08 5.20 13.46
N ASP A 90 0.05 6.20 14.34
CA ASP A 90 -1.09 7.03 14.74
C ASP A 90 -1.63 7.88 13.59
N LYS A 91 -0.77 8.29 12.64
CA LYS A 91 -1.21 9.00 11.43
C LYS A 91 -2.24 8.16 10.67
N LEU A 92 -1.92 6.90 10.37
CA LEU A 92 -2.79 6.03 9.58
C LEU A 92 -4.06 5.65 10.35
N LYS A 93 -3.94 5.39 11.66
CA LYS A 93 -5.09 5.16 12.55
C LYS A 93 -6.02 6.38 12.60
N ASN A 94 -5.47 7.59 12.58
CA ASN A 94 -6.27 8.82 12.58
C ASN A 94 -7.02 9.00 11.26
N GLU A 95 -6.38 8.73 10.12
CA GLU A 95 -7.10 8.76 8.83
C GLU A 95 -8.24 7.74 8.79
N LEU A 96 -8.03 6.51 9.27
CA LEU A 96 -9.10 5.51 9.36
C LEU A 96 -10.30 5.96 10.21
N LYS A 97 -10.06 6.76 11.26
CA LYS A 97 -11.10 7.32 12.13
C LYS A 97 -11.78 8.55 11.53
N ASN A 98 -11.14 9.24 10.59
CA ASN A 98 -11.66 10.44 9.94
C ASN A 98 -12.74 10.10 8.90
N VAL A 99 -13.82 9.44 9.33
CA VAL A 99 -15.02 9.28 8.50
C VAL A 99 -15.77 10.60 8.54
N SER A 100 -15.62 11.40 7.48
CA SER A 100 -16.31 12.66 7.17
C SER A 100 -17.15 13.29 8.30
N LYS A 101 -16.57 14.26 9.02
CA LYS A 101 -17.34 15.32 9.70
C LYS A 101 -17.92 16.37 8.73
N LYS A 102 -18.01 16.07 7.43
CA LYS A 102 -18.52 17.00 6.40
C LYS A 102 -19.69 16.38 5.65
N SER A 103 -20.81 16.25 6.34
CA SER A 103 -22.15 16.23 5.74
C SER A 103 -23.14 16.86 6.72
N LEU A 104 -22.95 18.15 6.99
CA LEU A 104 -23.98 19.06 7.53
C LEU A 104 -23.81 20.40 6.84
#